data_AF-A0A914QL04-F1
#
_entry.id   AF-A0A914QL04-F1
#
_cell.length_a   1.000
_cell.length_b   1.000
_cell.length_c   1.000
_cell.angle_alpha   90.00
_cell.angle_beta   90.00
_cell.angle_gamma   90.00
#
_symmetry.space_group_name_H-M   'P 1'
#
loop_
_entity.id
_entity.type
_entity.pdbx_description
1 polymer ?
#
loop_
_entity_poly.entity_id
_entity_poly.type
_entity_poly.pdbx_seq_one_letter_code
_entity_poly.pdbx_strand_id
1 'polypeptide(L)'
;MFYRHLISSTIFGEKNQIKFNSKGDRISIAYEILNRQFEKFLVVGFCNDEGDLFLEESAIIWPGSTKIKPLEITLPKHLRAVTVAGDAPFVYIFEVDDPHKCSTFNIIPIDDVYVPGPWLPCPIHRPGSTTIYCCAGYAIDLLSNLSISEPGATIDTGFTFELHLNTSYGIVQLGENGYNLNGLIGELDADLADIAVGALTINSEREQYIDFSEPWLYHGIRILEKWVRKPRDSPMQSFMQPLKPSLWYTLLTAVVLVGLTIYVLDLK
;
A
#
# COMPACT_ATOMS: atom_id res chain seq x y z
N MET A 1 9.59 36.08 -41.74
CA MET A 1 8.33 36.75 -42.12
C MET A 1 7.52 35.97 -43.13
N PHE A 2 8.10 35.54 -44.26
CA PHE A 2 7.37 34.85 -45.34
C PHE A 2 6.66 33.56 -44.92
N TYR A 3 7.34 32.68 -44.18
CA TYR A 3 6.75 31.44 -43.65
C TYR A 3 5.50 31.70 -42.77
N ARG A 4 5.59 32.73 -41.92
CA ARG A 4 4.49 33.13 -41.02
C ARG A 4 3.28 33.66 -41.80
N HIS A 5 3.53 34.26 -42.95
CA HIS A 5 2.48 34.71 -43.87
C HIS A 5 1.81 33.52 -44.57
N LEU A 6 2.60 32.56 -45.07
CA LEU A 6 2.10 31.33 -45.71
C LEU A 6 1.21 30.47 -44.80
N ILE A 7 1.58 30.30 -43.53
CA ILE A 7 0.75 29.53 -42.59
C ILE A 7 -0.51 30.29 -42.14
N SER A 8 -0.49 31.64 -42.21
CA SER A 8 -1.63 32.49 -41.83
C SER A 8 -2.64 32.70 -42.97
N SER A 9 -2.22 32.48 -44.22
CA SER A 9 -3.08 32.65 -45.37
C SER A 9 -4.04 31.47 -45.50
N THR A 10 -5.34 31.76 -45.49
CA THR A 10 -6.38 30.77 -45.78
C THR A 10 -6.45 30.54 -47.28
N ILE A 11 -6.13 29.33 -47.72
CA ILE A 11 -6.19 28.94 -49.13
C ILE A 11 -7.42 28.06 -49.31
N PHE A 12 -8.22 28.29 -50.34
CA PHE A 12 -9.36 27.43 -50.66
C PHE A 12 -8.92 26.38 -51.68
N GLY A 13 -9.02 25.10 -51.31
CA GLY A 13 -8.83 23.99 -52.24
C GLY A 13 -10.13 23.67 -52.99
N GLU A 14 -10.07 22.63 -53.82
CA GLU A 14 -11.20 22.18 -54.67
C GLU A 14 -12.42 21.67 -53.88
N LYS A 15 -12.21 21.21 -52.64
CA LYS A 15 -13.26 20.65 -51.77
C LYS A 15 -13.35 21.31 -50.40
N ASN A 16 -12.22 21.65 -49.77
CA ASN A 16 -12.19 22.19 -48.40
C ASN A 16 -11.17 23.34 -48.25
N GLN A 17 -11.34 24.13 -47.19
CA GLN A 17 -10.39 25.16 -46.78
C GLN A 17 -9.08 24.51 -46.30
N ILE A 18 -7.95 25.00 -46.81
CA ILE A 18 -6.61 24.58 -46.42
C ILE A 18 -6.13 25.53 -45.32
N LYS A 19 -5.94 24.99 -44.12
CA LYS A 19 -5.38 25.68 -42.96
C LYS A 19 -4.11 24.96 -42.51
N PHE A 20 -3.20 25.67 -41.87
CA PHE A 20 -1.94 25.10 -41.36
C PHE A 20 -1.80 25.37 -39.85
N ASN A 21 -1.17 24.43 -39.14
CA ASN A 21 -0.76 24.64 -37.75
C ASN A 21 0.54 25.47 -37.69
N SER A 22 1.01 25.76 -36.48
CA SER A 22 2.26 26.50 -36.26
C SER A 22 3.53 25.81 -36.78
N LYS A 23 3.48 24.48 -36.96
CA LYS A 23 4.56 23.66 -37.53
C LYS A 23 4.51 23.56 -39.06
N GLY A 24 3.46 24.08 -39.70
CA GLY A 24 3.27 24.03 -41.15
C GLY A 24 2.52 22.79 -41.65
N ASP A 25 2.00 21.96 -40.74
CA ASP A 25 1.17 20.81 -41.12
C ASP A 25 -0.25 21.27 -41.41
N ARG A 26 -0.87 20.67 -42.42
CA ARG A 26 -2.25 20.97 -42.78
C ARG A 26 -3.21 20.45 -41.70
N ILE A 27 -4.13 21.31 -41.26
CA ILE A 27 -5.22 20.98 -40.33
C ILE A 27 -6.56 21.03 -41.06
N SER A 28 -7.63 20.55 -40.41
CA SER A 28 -8.98 20.47 -40.99
C SER A 28 -9.01 19.62 -42.26
N ILE A 29 -8.55 18.37 -42.13
CA ILE A 29 -8.54 17.38 -43.21
C ILE A 29 -9.62 16.36 -42.90
N ALA A 30 -10.43 16.03 -43.90
CA ALA A 30 -11.33 14.89 -43.83
C ALA A 30 -10.57 13.58 -44.09
N TYR A 31 -10.80 12.57 -43.25
CA TYR A 31 -10.16 11.26 -43.35
C TYR A 31 -11.18 10.17 -43.66
N GLU A 32 -10.78 9.18 -44.44
CA GLU A 32 -11.56 7.94 -44.61
C GLU A 32 -11.03 6.88 -43.64
N ILE A 33 -11.94 6.21 -42.94
CA ILE A 33 -11.60 5.15 -41.99
C ILE A 33 -11.68 3.82 -42.72
N LEU A 34 -10.57 3.08 -42.71
CA LEU A 34 -10.44 1.79 -43.38
C LEU A 34 -10.42 0.65 -42.35
N ASN A 35 -11.14 -0.43 -42.65
CA ASN A 35 -11.05 -1.69 -41.92
C ASN A 35 -10.46 -2.78 -42.83
N ARG A 36 -9.48 -3.54 -42.33
CA ARG A 36 -8.89 -4.67 -43.04
C ARG A 36 -9.72 -5.93 -42.81
N GLN A 37 -10.41 -6.38 -43.85
CA GLN A 37 -11.25 -7.58 -43.85
C GLN A 37 -10.73 -8.56 -44.90
N PHE A 38 -10.38 -9.77 -44.48
CA PHE A 38 -9.91 -10.85 -45.38
C PHE A 38 -8.88 -10.36 -46.42
N GLU A 39 -7.81 -9.71 -45.95
CA GLU A 39 -6.71 -9.17 -46.78
C GLU A 39 -7.06 -7.94 -47.65
N LYS A 40 -8.25 -7.36 -47.53
CA LYS A 40 -8.64 -6.14 -48.25
C LYS A 40 -9.00 -5.01 -47.29
N PHE A 41 -8.69 -3.78 -47.68
CA PHE A 41 -9.14 -2.60 -46.97
C PHE A 41 -10.49 -2.14 -47.53
N LEU A 42 -11.46 -1.97 -46.65
CA LEU A 42 -12.78 -1.43 -46.97
C LEU A 42 -13.01 -0.16 -46.17
N VAL A 43 -13.59 0.86 -46.80
CA VAL A 43 -14.00 2.10 -46.12
C VAL A 43 -15.20 1.76 -45.23
N VAL A 44 -15.08 2.05 -43.93
CA VAL A 44 -16.12 1.78 -42.91
C VAL A 44 -16.57 3.05 -42.20
N GLY A 45 -16.06 4.21 -42.61
CA GLY A 45 -16.44 5.49 -42.04
C GLY A 45 -15.64 6.65 -42.58
N PHE A 46 -15.99 7.84 -42.12
CA PHE A 46 -15.30 9.09 -42.46
C PHE A 46 -15.20 9.99 -41.23
N CYS A 47 -14.10 10.71 -41.11
CA CYS A 47 -13.92 11.78 -40.15
C CYS A 47 -13.97 13.10 -40.91
N ASN A 48 -14.85 14.04 -40.53
CA ASN A 48 -14.93 15.34 -41.18
C ASN A 48 -13.73 16.23 -40.78
N ASP A 49 -13.66 17.42 -41.35
CA ASP A 49 -12.61 18.41 -41.07
C ASP A 49 -12.78 19.15 -39.74
N GLU A 50 -13.92 18.96 -39.06
CA GLU A 50 -14.22 19.44 -37.71
C GLU A 50 -13.80 18.43 -36.62
N GLY A 51 -13.50 17.19 -37.00
CA GLY A 51 -13.09 16.10 -36.11
C GLY A 51 -14.22 15.15 -35.71
N ASP A 52 -15.42 15.30 -36.27
CA ASP A 52 -16.54 14.39 -36.06
C ASP A 52 -16.34 13.10 -36.85
N LEU A 53 -16.41 11.99 -36.12
CA LEU A 53 -16.22 10.66 -36.64
C LEU A 53 -17.57 9.98 -36.92
N PHE A 54 -17.80 9.61 -38.18
CA PHE A 54 -18.95 8.87 -38.63
C PHE A 54 -18.52 7.46 -39.02
N LEU A 55 -18.98 6.46 -38.27
CA LEU A 55 -18.67 5.04 -38.49
C LEU A 55 -19.92 4.25 -38.83
N GLU A 56 -19.82 3.38 -39.83
CA GLU A 56 -20.80 2.34 -40.08
C GLU A 56 -20.44 1.10 -39.25
N GLU A 57 -20.87 1.09 -37.98
CA GLU A 57 -20.47 0.05 -37.02
C GLU A 57 -20.81 -1.39 -37.47
N SER A 58 -21.90 -1.56 -38.23
CA SER A 58 -22.34 -2.87 -38.76
C SER A 58 -21.41 -3.45 -39.84
N ALA A 59 -20.66 -2.57 -40.52
CA ALA A 59 -19.67 -2.94 -41.53
C ALA A 59 -18.32 -3.30 -40.92
N ILE A 60 -18.08 -3.01 -39.63
CA ILE A 60 -16.81 -3.25 -38.96
C ILE A 60 -16.69 -4.73 -38.56
N ILE A 61 -15.60 -5.35 -38.98
CA ILE A 61 -15.15 -6.66 -38.49
C ILE A 61 -13.97 -6.40 -37.54
N TRP A 62 -14.08 -6.92 -36.33
CA TRP A 62 -13.06 -6.84 -35.30
C TRP A 62 -12.10 -8.03 -35.38
N PRO A 63 -10.89 -7.93 -34.77
CA PRO A 63 -9.97 -9.06 -34.66
C PRO A 63 -10.67 -10.32 -34.14
N GLY A 64 -10.41 -11.47 -34.77
CA GLY A 64 -11.15 -12.71 -34.52
C GLY A 64 -12.37 -12.94 -35.43
N SER A 65 -12.54 -12.12 -36.49
CA SER A 65 -13.60 -12.24 -37.49
C SER A 65 -15.01 -12.07 -36.92
N THR A 66 -15.15 -11.23 -35.88
CA THR A 66 -16.42 -10.96 -35.20
C THR A 66 -16.97 -9.59 -35.59
N LYS A 67 -18.29 -9.44 -35.64
CA LYS A 67 -18.96 -8.14 -35.84
C LYS A 67 -19.32 -7.43 -34.53
N ILE A 68 -19.13 -8.13 -33.42
CA ILE A 68 -19.45 -7.62 -32.09
C ILE A 68 -18.24 -6.81 -31.63
N LYS A 69 -18.45 -5.54 -31.31
CA LYS A 69 -17.40 -4.69 -30.73
C LYS A 69 -16.89 -5.34 -29.44
N PRO A 70 -15.58 -5.62 -29.32
CA PRO A 70 -15.03 -6.16 -28.09
C PRO A 70 -15.24 -5.16 -26.96
N LEU A 71 -15.39 -5.67 -25.74
CA LEU A 71 -15.44 -4.83 -24.56
C LEU A 71 -14.14 -4.02 -24.46
N GLU A 72 -14.27 -2.74 -24.13
CA GLU A 72 -13.18 -1.76 -24.18
C GLU A 72 -12.08 -2.04 -23.16
N ILE A 73 -12.38 -2.82 -22.12
CA ILE A 73 -11.44 -3.15 -21.05
C ILE A 73 -11.72 -4.59 -20.59
N THR A 74 -10.68 -5.43 -20.58
CA THR A 74 -10.70 -6.72 -19.90
C THR A 74 -9.76 -6.63 -18.70
N LEU A 75 -10.31 -6.62 -17.50
CA LEU A 75 -9.49 -6.64 -16.29
C LEU A 75 -8.87 -8.03 -16.09
N PRO A 76 -7.56 -8.12 -15.79
CA PRO A 76 -6.94 -9.39 -15.44
C PRO A 76 -7.55 -9.92 -14.14
N LYS A 77 -7.93 -11.20 -14.14
CA LYS A 77 -8.48 -11.89 -12.96
C LYS A 77 -7.40 -12.54 -12.07
N HIS A 78 -6.12 -12.41 -12.44
CA HIS A 78 -5.01 -12.91 -11.67
C HIS A 78 -4.13 -11.73 -11.26
N LEU A 79 -4.02 -11.47 -9.97
CA LEU A 79 -3.32 -10.33 -9.41
C LEU A 79 -2.05 -10.76 -8.67
N ARG A 80 -0.99 -9.97 -8.79
CA ARG A 80 0.23 -10.11 -8.01
C ARG A 80 0.09 -9.26 -6.75
N ALA A 81 -0.08 -9.93 -5.62
CA ALA A 81 -0.24 -9.28 -4.32
C ALA A 81 1.11 -9.20 -3.60
N VAL A 82 1.44 -8.01 -3.08
CA VAL A 82 2.64 -7.77 -2.29
C VAL A 82 2.28 -7.44 -0.85
N THR A 83 3.05 -7.96 0.10
CA THR A 83 2.95 -7.60 1.52
C THR A 83 4.31 -7.48 2.17
N VAL A 84 4.39 -6.94 3.39
CA VAL A 84 5.65 -6.74 4.11
C VAL A 84 5.94 -7.92 5.04
N ALA A 85 7.18 -8.39 4.98
CA ALA A 85 7.68 -9.49 5.81
C ALA A 85 7.69 -9.13 7.31
N GLY A 86 7.01 -9.94 8.12
CA GLY A 86 7.12 -9.91 9.58
C GLY A 86 6.43 -8.73 10.27
N ASP A 87 5.39 -8.15 9.66
CA ASP A 87 4.62 -7.06 10.25
C ASP A 87 3.48 -7.59 11.15
N ALA A 88 3.84 -8.21 12.28
CA ALA A 88 2.86 -8.71 13.25
C ALA A 88 2.07 -7.55 13.90
N PRO A 89 0.74 -7.69 14.09
CA PRO A 89 -0.08 -8.89 13.94
C PRO A 89 -0.73 -9.06 12.55
N PHE A 90 -0.36 -8.24 11.57
CA PHE A 90 -0.99 -8.23 10.24
C PHE A 90 -0.46 -9.35 9.35
N VAL A 91 0.84 -9.62 9.42
CA VAL A 91 1.51 -10.67 8.65
C VAL A 91 2.54 -11.38 9.52
N TYR A 92 2.27 -12.65 9.81
CA TYR A 92 3.22 -13.59 10.40
C TYR A 92 3.85 -14.43 9.31
N ILE A 93 5.14 -14.75 9.48
CA ILE A 93 5.91 -15.52 8.50
C ILE A 93 6.78 -16.58 9.18
N PHE A 94 7.00 -17.69 8.50
CA PHE A 94 8.07 -18.65 8.83
C PHE A 94 8.56 -19.34 7.56
N GLU A 95 9.83 -19.76 7.57
CA GLU A 95 10.50 -20.31 6.40
C GLU A 95 10.14 -21.79 6.17
N VAL A 96 10.02 -22.19 4.91
CA VAL A 96 9.74 -23.57 4.50
C VAL A 96 10.52 -23.97 3.25
N ASP A 97 10.85 -25.27 3.13
CA ASP A 97 11.52 -25.80 1.93
C ASP A 97 10.58 -25.96 0.72
N ASP A 98 9.28 -26.16 0.98
CA ASP A 98 8.28 -26.49 -0.04
C ASP A 98 6.99 -25.66 0.16
N PRO A 99 6.57 -24.86 -0.85
CA PRO A 99 5.39 -24.00 -0.75
C PRO A 99 4.08 -24.78 -0.56
N HIS A 100 4.01 -26.05 -1.00
CA HIS A 100 2.80 -26.85 -0.85
C HIS A 100 2.50 -27.24 0.60
N LYS A 101 3.49 -27.16 1.49
CA LYS A 101 3.30 -27.46 2.92
C LYS A 101 2.46 -26.38 3.63
N CYS A 102 2.40 -25.16 3.11
CA CYS A 102 1.68 -24.06 3.76
C CYS A 102 0.22 -24.41 4.06
N SER A 103 -0.49 -25.03 3.10
CA SER A 103 -1.91 -25.38 3.26
C SER A 103 -2.19 -26.49 4.29
N THR A 104 -1.17 -27.21 4.74
CA THR A 104 -1.32 -28.28 5.74
C THR A 104 -1.31 -27.72 7.17
N PHE A 105 -0.77 -26.52 7.37
CA PHE A 105 -0.72 -25.90 8.68
C PHE A 105 -2.05 -25.24 9.03
N ASN A 106 -2.53 -25.52 10.24
CA ASN A 106 -3.75 -24.89 10.77
C ASN A 106 -3.41 -23.83 11.81
N ILE A 107 -2.65 -24.19 12.84
CA ILE A 107 -2.25 -23.28 13.92
C ILE A 107 -0.76 -23.47 14.17
N ILE A 108 0.01 -22.38 14.19
CA ILE A 108 1.44 -22.40 14.46
C ILE A 108 1.76 -21.45 15.62
N PRO A 109 2.58 -21.87 16.59
CA PRO A 109 3.11 -20.98 17.62
C PRO A 109 4.27 -20.14 17.07
N ILE A 110 4.12 -18.82 17.05
CA ILE A 110 5.15 -17.84 16.67
C ILE A 110 5.27 -16.83 17.81
N ASP A 111 6.46 -16.67 18.39
CA ASP A 111 6.74 -15.70 19.47
C ASP A 111 5.69 -15.71 20.61
N ASP A 112 5.39 -16.90 21.13
CA ASP A 112 4.40 -17.15 22.19
C ASP A 112 2.93 -16.84 21.81
N VAL A 113 2.64 -16.60 20.52
CA VAL A 113 1.30 -16.39 19.97
C VAL A 113 0.90 -17.56 19.08
N TYR A 114 -0.31 -18.10 19.27
CA TYR A 114 -0.88 -19.11 18.39
C TYR A 114 -1.59 -18.46 17.21
N VAL A 115 -1.00 -18.54 16.02
CA VAL A 115 -1.51 -17.91 14.80
C VAL A 115 -2.34 -18.93 14.01
N PRO A 116 -3.65 -18.69 13.82
CA PRO A 116 -4.47 -19.52 12.93
C PRO A 116 -4.17 -19.21 11.46
N GLY A 117 -4.38 -20.20 10.59
CA GLY A 117 -4.40 -20.03 9.14
C GLY A 117 -5.72 -19.43 8.64
N PRO A 118 -5.90 -19.31 7.31
CA PRO A 118 -5.17 -20.02 6.27
C PRO A 118 -3.72 -19.53 6.06
N TRP A 119 -2.82 -20.49 5.85
CA TRP A 119 -1.41 -20.23 5.53
C TRP A 119 -1.18 -20.31 4.03
N LEU A 120 -0.69 -19.21 3.44
CA LEU A 120 -0.42 -19.10 2.01
C LEU A 120 1.08 -19.03 1.73
N PRO A 121 1.56 -19.62 0.62
CA PRO A 121 2.96 -19.47 0.22
C PRO A 121 3.24 -18.02 -0.20
N CYS A 122 4.37 -17.50 0.26
CA CYS A 122 4.75 -16.11 0.05
C CYS A 122 6.28 -15.99 -0.10
N PRO A 123 6.84 -16.20 -1.30
CA PRO A 123 8.28 -16.11 -1.50
C PRO A 123 8.80 -14.67 -1.38
N ILE A 124 10.08 -14.55 -0.99
CA ILE A 124 10.87 -13.33 -1.15
C ILE A 124 11.81 -13.55 -2.34
N HIS A 125 11.71 -12.68 -3.34
CA HIS A 125 12.61 -12.67 -4.48
C HIS A 125 13.82 -11.78 -4.19
N ARG A 126 15.01 -12.37 -4.11
CA ARG A 126 16.29 -11.63 -4.05
C ARG A 126 17.10 -11.90 -5.31
N PRO A 127 17.99 -10.99 -5.72
CA PRO A 127 18.86 -11.21 -6.86
C PRO A 127 19.71 -12.47 -6.64
N GLY A 128 19.40 -13.54 -7.39
CA GLY A 128 20.12 -14.81 -7.35
C GLY A 128 19.59 -15.85 -6.34
N SER A 129 18.54 -15.57 -5.57
CA SER A 129 17.93 -16.58 -4.66
C SER A 129 16.48 -16.25 -4.34
N THR A 130 15.62 -17.27 -4.34
CA THR A 130 14.23 -17.18 -3.85
C THR A 130 14.09 -18.00 -2.58
N THR A 131 13.71 -17.36 -1.48
CA THR A 131 13.44 -18.01 -0.20
C THR A 131 11.94 -18.09 0.00
N ILE A 132 11.43 -19.26 0.37
CA ILE A 132 10.00 -19.54 0.45
C ILE A 132 9.53 -19.44 1.91
N TYR A 133 8.48 -18.66 2.13
CA TYR A 133 7.83 -18.52 3.43
C TYR A 133 6.36 -18.94 3.33
N CYS A 134 5.76 -19.25 4.47
CA CYS A 134 4.31 -19.30 4.62
C CYS A 134 3.85 -18.07 5.40
N CYS A 135 2.78 -17.43 4.93
CA CYS A 135 2.21 -16.21 5.49
C CYS A 135 0.78 -16.47 5.99
N ALA A 136 0.47 -15.92 7.17
CA ALA A 136 -0.89 -15.82 7.69
C ALA A 136 -1.02 -14.56 8.55
N GLY A 137 -2.24 -14.12 8.81
CA GLY A 137 -2.51 -12.96 9.64
C GLY A 137 -3.64 -12.10 9.10
N TYR A 138 -3.96 -11.02 9.81
CA TYR A 138 -5.14 -10.22 9.53
C TYR A 138 -5.18 -9.65 8.11
N ALA A 139 -4.03 -9.19 7.59
CA ALA A 139 -3.94 -8.66 6.23
C ALA A 139 -4.12 -9.76 5.17
N ILE A 140 -3.64 -10.97 5.45
CA ILE A 140 -3.75 -12.11 4.54
C ILE A 140 -5.18 -12.64 4.49
N ASP A 141 -5.85 -12.72 5.64
CA ASP A 141 -7.26 -13.09 5.74
C ASP A 141 -8.15 -12.08 5.01
N LEU A 142 -7.84 -10.79 5.13
CA LEU A 142 -8.54 -9.73 4.39
C LEU A 142 -8.39 -9.94 2.88
N LEU A 143 -7.16 -10.15 2.38
CA LEU A 143 -6.92 -10.43 0.95
C LEU A 143 -7.66 -11.68 0.47
N SER A 144 -7.61 -12.76 1.25
CA SER A 144 -8.30 -14.00 0.92
C SER A 144 -9.82 -13.80 0.86
N ASN A 145 -10.40 -12.97 1.72
CA ASN A 145 -11.83 -12.67 1.68
C ASN A 145 -12.20 -11.77 0.49
N LEU A 146 -11.35 -10.78 0.18
CA LEU A 146 -11.55 -9.88 -0.97
C LEU A 146 -11.46 -10.62 -2.32
N SER A 147 -10.69 -11.70 -2.40
CA SER A 147 -10.58 -12.51 -3.61
C SER A 147 -11.88 -13.24 -4.01
N ILE A 148 -12.81 -13.40 -3.06
CA ILE A 148 -14.07 -14.11 -3.29
C ILE A 148 -15.08 -13.11 -3.87
N SER A 149 -15.84 -13.55 -4.87
CA SER A 149 -16.90 -12.75 -5.51
C SER A 149 -18.02 -12.41 -4.51
N GLU A 150 -18.50 -11.16 -4.53
CA GLU A 150 -19.52 -10.71 -3.58
C GLU A 150 -20.89 -11.39 -3.80
N PRO A 151 -21.50 -11.95 -2.74
CA PRO A 151 -22.79 -12.64 -2.87
C PRO A 151 -23.91 -11.65 -3.19
N GLY A 152 -24.50 -11.77 -4.38
CA GLY A 152 -25.63 -10.94 -4.83
C GLY A 152 -25.23 -9.72 -5.66
N ALA A 153 -23.94 -9.54 -5.96
CA ALA A 153 -23.49 -8.54 -6.91
C ALA A 153 -23.76 -9.00 -8.35
N THR A 154 -24.12 -8.06 -9.23
CA THR A 154 -24.26 -8.31 -10.69
C THR A 154 -22.91 -8.32 -11.41
N ILE A 155 -21.87 -7.82 -10.75
CA ILE A 155 -20.50 -7.73 -11.26
C ILE A 155 -19.67 -8.80 -10.57
N ASP A 156 -19.00 -9.63 -11.37
CA ASP A 156 -18.07 -10.64 -10.85
C ASP A 156 -16.78 -9.95 -10.42
N THR A 157 -16.62 -9.73 -9.11
CA THR A 157 -15.43 -9.13 -8.49
C THR A 157 -14.38 -10.16 -8.11
N GLY A 158 -14.66 -11.45 -8.29
CA GLY A 158 -13.75 -12.53 -7.90
C GLY A 158 -12.44 -12.49 -8.68
N PHE A 159 -11.32 -12.66 -7.96
CA PHE A 159 -9.99 -12.74 -8.53
C PHE A 159 -9.16 -13.83 -7.87
N THR A 160 -8.13 -14.26 -8.56
CA THR A 160 -7.07 -15.13 -8.04
C THR A 160 -5.83 -14.29 -7.80
N PHE A 161 -4.96 -14.71 -6.89
CA PHE A 161 -3.75 -13.96 -6.61
C PHE A 161 -2.56 -14.87 -6.31
N GLU A 162 -1.37 -14.36 -6.59
CA GLU A 162 -0.13 -14.86 -6.02
C GLU A 162 0.41 -13.83 -5.02
N LEU A 163 0.92 -14.30 -3.88
CA LEU A 163 1.42 -13.43 -2.82
C LEU A 163 2.94 -13.49 -2.78
N HIS A 164 3.62 -12.36 -2.70
CA HIS A 164 5.05 -12.29 -2.41
C HIS A 164 5.36 -11.25 -1.34
N LEU A 165 6.54 -11.39 -0.76
CA LEU A 165 6.98 -10.57 0.37
C LEU A 165 8.03 -9.54 -0.06
N ASN A 166 7.85 -8.32 0.43
CA ASN A 166 8.84 -7.26 0.40
C ASN A 166 9.40 -7.02 1.81
N THR A 167 10.58 -6.42 1.87
CA THR A 167 11.30 -6.09 3.11
C THR A 167 10.79 -4.84 3.82
N SER A 168 10.11 -3.93 3.10
CA SER A 168 9.62 -2.68 3.68
C SER A 168 8.41 -2.14 2.92
N TYR A 169 7.61 -1.30 3.59
CA TYR A 169 6.49 -0.60 2.94
C TYR A 169 6.94 0.37 1.84
N GLY A 170 8.16 0.90 1.95
CA GLY A 170 8.67 1.89 1.02
C GLY A 170 8.53 3.34 1.49
N ILE A 171 9.43 4.18 0.99
CA ILE A 171 9.51 5.61 1.24
C ILE A 171 9.62 6.32 -0.11
N VAL A 172 8.99 7.48 -0.22
CA VAL A 172 9.15 8.38 -1.36
C VAL A 172 10.38 9.25 -1.11
N GLN A 173 11.43 9.09 -1.91
CA GLN A 173 12.65 9.88 -1.82
C GLN A 173 12.79 10.80 -3.03
N LEU A 174 13.23 12.04 -2.83
CA LEU A 174 13.56 12.94 -3.93
C LEU A 174 15.00 12.65 -4.39
N GLY A 175 15.15 12.16 -5.61
CA GLY A 175 16.43 11.94 -6.28
C GLY A 175 16.74 13.02 -7.31
N GLU A 176 17.92 12.91 -7.95
CA GLU A 176 18.38 13.87 -8.98
C GLU A 176 17.51 13.85 -10.25
N ASN A 177 16.93 12.69 -10.59
CA ASN A 177 16.12 12.49 -11.80
C ASN A 177 14.61 12.43 -11.52
N GLY A 178 14.17 12.97 -10.38
CA GLY A 178 12.80 12.86 -9.91
C GLY A 178 12.70 11.95 -8.68
N TYR A 179 11.55 11.35 -8.46
CA TYR A 179 11.28 10.57 -7.27
C TYR A 179 11.81 9.14 -7.40
N ASN A 180 12.37 8.62 -6.31
CA ASN A 180 12.82 7.24 -6.19
C ASN A 180 11.96 6.56 -5.12
N LEU A 181 11.19 5.56 -5.55
CA LEU A 181 10.30 4.77 -4.72
C LEU A 181 10.96 3.42 -4.45
N ASN A 182 10.98 3.01 -3.18
CA ASN A 182 11.53 1.72 -2.80
C ASN A 182 10.48 0.87 -2.06
N GLY A 183 10.87 -0.34 -1.69
CA GLY A 183 10.00 -1.27 -0.98
C GLY A 183 8.74 -1.62 -1.78
N LEU A 184 7.68 -1.91 -1.04
CA LEU A 184 6.39 -2.32 -1.58
C LEU A 184 5.77 -1.24 -2.50
N ILE A 185 5.88 0.04 -2.16
CA ILE A 185 5.38 1.14 -3.01
C ILE A 185 6.14 1.22 -4.34
N GLY A 186 7.47 1.03 -4.31
CA GLY A 186 8.26 1.02 -5.53
C GLY A 186 7.90 -0.14 -6.46
N GLU A 187 7.49 -1.29 -5.91
CA GLU A 187 7.01 -2.41 -6.72
C GLU A 187 5.65 -2.14 -7.38
N LEU A 188 4.75 -1.40 -6.70
CA LEU A 188 3.48 -0.98 -7.30
C LEU A 188 3.70 0.00 -8.47
N ASP A 189 4.54 1.02 -8.27
CA ASP A 189 4.84 2.02 -9.30
C ASP A 189 5.57 1.42 -10.51
N ALA A 190 6.37 0.38 -10.28
CA ALA A 190 7.09 -0.34 -11.33
C ALA A 190 6.28 -1.47 -12.01
N ASP A 191 4.97 -1.57 -11.75
CA ASP A 191 4.09 -2.65 -12.23
C ASP A 191 4.61 -4.07 -11.91
N LEU A 192 5.38 -4.22 -10.83
CA LEU A 192 5.86 -5.52 -10.34
C LEU A 192 4.83 -6.21 -9.46
N ALA A 193 3.94 -5.44 -8.84
CA ALA A 193 2.78 -5.92 -8.09
C ALA A 193 1.53 -5.14 -8.52
N ASP A 194 0.36 -5.79 -8.49
CA ASP A 194 -0.92 -5.20 -8.89
C ASP A 194 -1.73 -4.69 -7.69
N ILE A 195 -1.50 -5.29 -6.51
CA ILE A 195 -2.13 -4.88 -5.25
C ILE A 195 -1.17 -5.04 -4.08
N ALA A 196 -1.25 -4.11 -3.13
CA ALA A 196 -0.56 -4.24 -1.85
C ALA A 196 -1.55 -4.42 -0.71
N VAL A 197 -1.22 -5.32 0.21
CA VAL A 197 -2.04 -5.53 1.43
C VAL A 197 -1.14 -5.54 2.65
N GLY A 198 -1.50 -4.74 3.65
CA GLY A 198 -0.75 -4.59 4.89
C GLY A 198 -1.18 -3.33 5.65
N ALA A 199 -0.54 -3.05 6.77
CA ALA A 199 -0.73 -1.83 7.55
C ALA A 199 -0.03 -0.61 6.91
N LEU A 200 -0.31 -0.37 5.63
CA LEU A 200 0.25 0.77 4.91
C LEU A 200 -0.51 2.06 5.29
N THR A 201 0.20 2.99 5.91
CA THR A 201 -0.37 4.30 6.26
C THR A 201 -0.64 5.14 5.00
N ILE A 202 -1.88 5.63 4.89
CA ILE A 202 -2.31 6.61 3.88
C ILE A 202 -1.66 7.96 4.20
N ASN A 203 -0.90 8.50 3.25
CA ASN A 203 -0.30 9.83 3.36
C ASN A 203 -0.33 10.54 1.98
N SER A 204 -0.26 11.86 2.00
CA SER A 204 -0.32 12.67 0.77
C SER A 204 0.88 12.45 -0.15
N GLU A 205 2.05 12.08 0.39
CA GLU A 205 3.24 11.81 -0.42
C GLU A 205 3.10 10.52 -1.24
N ARG A 206 2.47 9.46 -0.70
CA ARG A 206 2.26 8.19 -1.42
C ARG A 206 1.06 8.27 -2.36
N GLU A 207 0.01 8.99 -1.96
CA GLU A 207 -1.22 9.18 -2.75
C GLU A 207 -0.96 9.88 -4.10
N GLN A 208 0.21 10.51 -4.28
CA GLN A 208 0.61 11.06 -5.58
C GLN A 208 1.01 9.99 -6.61
N TYR A 209 1.33 8.77 -6.18
CA TYR A 209 1.88 7.70 -7.02
C TYR A 209 1.04 6.43 -6.99
N ILE A 210 0.34 6.18 -5.89
CA ILE A 210 -0.53 5.02 -5.73
C ILE A 210 -1.92 5.44 -5.25
N ASP A 211 -2.93 4.72 -5.71
CA ASP A 211 -4.30 4.91 -5.23
C ASP A 211 -4.54 4.04 -3.98
N PHE A 212 -5.23 4.62 -2.99
CA PHE A 212 -5.63 3.93 -1.78
C PHE A 212 -7.11 3.55 -1.81
N SER A 213 -7.44 2.41 -1.19
CA SER A 213 -8.82 2.08 -0.86
C SER A 213 -9.36 2.96 0.26
N GLU A 214 -10.63 2.77 0.61
CA GLU A 214 -11.12 3.26 1.89
C GLU A 214 -10.30 2.65 3.05
N PRO A 215 -10.06 3.41 4.14
CA PRO A 215 -9.33 2.89 5.29
C PRO A 215 -10.10 1.76 5.96
N TRP A 216 -9.47 0.59 6.09
CA TRP A 216 -10.04 -0.57 6.80
C TRP A 216 -9.65 -0.63 8.29
N LEU A 217 -8.68 0.16 8.72
CA LEU A 217 -8.26 0.29 10.12
C LEU A 217 -7.96 1.75 10.48
N TYR A 218 -8.61 2.23 11.53
CA TYR A 218 -8.31 3.54 12.13
C TYR A 218 -7.47 3.34 13.39
N HIS A 219 -6.24 3.87 13.39
CA HIS A 219 -5.41 3.92 14.59
C HIS A 219 -4.72 5.29 14.73
N GLY A 220 -4.33 5.61 15.96
CA GLY A 220 -3.49 6.76 16.27
C GLY A 220 -2.10 6.32 16.73
N ILE A 221 -1.14 7.24 16.72
CA ILE A 221 0.20 7.02 17.30
C ILE A 221 0.06 6.96 18.82
N ARG A 222 0.64 5.91 19.43
CA ARG A 222 0.70 5.75 20.89
C ARG A 222 2.15 5.47 21.30
N ILE A 223 2.53 5.97 22.47
CA ILE A 223 3.85 5.72 23.03
C ILE A 223 3.79 4.41 23.82
N LEU A 224 4.63 3.45 23.44
CA LEU A 224 4.82 2.23 24.20
C LEU A 224 5.89 2.48 25.26
N GLU A 225 5.49 2.47 26.53
CA GLU A 225 6.42 2.44 27.65
C GLU A 225 6.41 1.06 28.31
N LYS A 226 7.58 0.64 28.79
CA LYS A 226 7.66 -0.60 29.56
C LYS A 226 6.82 -0.42 30.82
N TRP A 227 5.75 -1.20 30.92
CA TRP A 227 4.93 -1.17 32.12
C TRP A 227 5.74 -1.63 33.34
N VAL A 228 5.93 -0.72 34.30
CA VAL A 228 6.68 -0.99 35.52
C VAL A 228 5.71 -1.56 36.56
N ARG A 229 5.62 -2.90 36.59
CA ARG A 229 4.72 -3.71 37.44
C ARG A 229 4.81 -3.43 38.94
N LYS A 230 5.93 -2.87 39.38
CA LYS A 230 6.12 -2.36 40.73
C LYS A 230 6.45 -0.87 40.64
N PRO A 231 5.55 0.07 41.03
CA PRO A 231 6.04 1.37 41.49
C PRO A 231 7.18 1.07 42.48
N ARG A 232 8.33 1.75 42.37
CA ARG A 232 9.50 1.52 43.25
C ARG A 232 8.98 1.20 44.64
N ASP A 233 9.06 -0.07 45.04
CA ASP A 233 8.67 -0.50 46.38
C ASP A 233 9.58 0.34 47.28
N SER A 234 9.03 1.38 47.87
CA SER A 234 9.79 2.20 48.79
C SER A 234 9.94 1.29 50.00
N PRO A 235 11.13 0.71 50.25
CA PRO A 235 11.28 -0.21 51.37
C PRO A 235 10.84 0.54 52.63
N MET A 236 10.33 -0.16 53.63
CA MET A 236 9.86 0.47 54.87
C MET A 236 10.94 1.38 55.53
N GLN A 237 12.22 1.10 55.25
CA GLN A 237 13.38 1.92 55.61
C GLN A 237 13.43 3.31 54.94
N SER A 238 12.72 3.52 53.82
CA SER A 238 12.60 4.82 53.14
C SER A 238 11.90 5.87 54.03
N PHE A 239 11.06 5.45 54.98
CA PHE A 239 10.51 6.35 56.00
C PHE A 239 11.57 6.91 56.96
N MET A 240 12.67 6.18 57.17
CA MET A 240 13.78 6.64 58.02
C MET A 240 14.85 7.43 57.24
N GLN A 241 14.83 7.41 55.90
CA GLN A 241 15.76 8.17 55.05
C GLN A 241 15.71 9.70 55.17
N PRO A 242 14.57 10.39 55.44
CA PRO A 242 14.56 11.85 55.51
C PRO A 242 15.40 12.43 56.68
N LEU A 243 15.72 11.62 57.69
CA LEU A 243 16.53 12.01 58.86
C LEU A 243 17.82 11.20 58.92
N LYS A 244 18.95 11.88 59.14
CA LYS A 244 20.23 11.20 59.37
C LYS A 244 20.15 10.35 60.65
N PRO A 245 20.78 9.16 60.71
CA PRO A 245 20.83 8.33 61.92
C PRO A 245 21.32 9.09 63.16
N SER A 246 22.24 10.04 62.98
CA SER A 246 22.72 10.92 64.05
C SER A 246 21.59 11.71 64.72
N LEU A 247 20.60 12.20 63.95
CA LEU A 247 19.48 12.97 64.48
C LEU A 247 18.54 12.10 65.33
N TRP A 248 18.33 10.84 64.91
CA TRP A 248 17.56 9.87 65.68
C TRP A 248 18.20 9.59 67.05
N TYR A 249 19.52 9.39 67.08
CA TYR A 249 20.23 9.21 68.35
C TYR A 249 20.19 10.45 69.22
N THR A 250 20.33 11.66 68.64
CA THR A 250 20.22 12.90 69.43
C THR A 250 18.83 13.16 69.97
N LEU A 251 17.78 12.76 69.24
CA LEU A 251 16.40 12.89 69.72
C LEU A 251 16.15 11.92 70.89
N LEU A 252 16.63 10.68 70.78
CA LEU A 252 16.54 9.70 71.86
C LEU A 252 17.29 10.17 73.12
N THR A 253 18.51 10.69 72.98
CA THR A 253 19.27 11.20 74.13
C THR A 253 18.62 12.43 74.76
N ALA A 254 18.07 13.36 73.95
CA ALA A 254 17.36 14.52 74.45
C ALA A 254 16.12 14.14 75.28
N VAL A 255 15.32 13.19 74.80
CA VAL A 255 14.13 12.70 75.52
C VAL A 255 14.51 12.07 76.86
N VAL A 256 15.55 11.24 76.89
CA VAL A 256 16.03 10.61 78.14
C VAL A 256 16.54 11.66 79.12
N LEU A 257 17.32 12.64 78.64
CA LEU A 257 17.88 13.69 79.49
C LEU A 257 16.76 14.56 80.10
N VAL A 258 15.79 15.01 79.29
CA VAL A 258 14.64 15.76 79.77
C VAL A 258 13.84 14.93 80.78
N GLY A 259 13.59 13.66 80.50
CA GLY A 259 12.91 12.75 81.44
C GLY A 259 13.63 12.64 82.79
N LEU A 260 14.95 12.48 82.79
CA LEU A 260 15.76 12.46 84.01
C LEU A 260 15.71 13.80 84.75
N THR A 261 15.76 14.92 84.05
CA THR A 261 15.66 16.24 84.70
C THR A 261 14.31 16.45 85.38
N ILE A 262 13.21 16.05 84.73
CA ILE A 262 11.87 16.12 85.33
C ILE A 262 11.80 15.19 86.54
N TYR A 263 12.29 13.94 86.43
CA TYR A 263 12.30 13.00 87.54
C TYR A 263 13.03 13.54 88.77
N VAL A 264 14.20 14.17 88.59
CA VAL A 264 14.97 14.78 89.69
C VAL A 264 14.26 16.00 90.28
N LEU A 265 13.54 16.77 89.46
CA LEU A 265 12.77 17.92 89.92
C LEU A 265 11.51 17.51 90.70
N ASP A 266 10.82 16.45 90.27
CA ASP A 266 9.65 15.90 90.96
C ASP A 266 10.00 15.07 92.21
N LEU A 267 11.24 14.57 92.33
CA LEU A 267 11.70 13.84 93.52
C LEU A 267 12.01 14.74 94.73
N LYS A 268 11.76 16.04 94.61
CA LYS A 268 12.07 17.05 95.62
C LYS A 268 10.79 17.64 96.21
#